data_AF-A0AAU5CZ47-F1
#
_entry.id   AF-A0AAU5CZ47-F1
#
_cell.length_a   1.000
_cell.length_b   1.000
_cell.length_c   1.000
_cell.angle_alpha   90.00
_cell.angle_beta   90.00
_cell.angle_gamma   90.00
#
_symmetry.space_group_name_H-M   'P 1'
#
loop_
_entity.id
_entity.type
_entity.pdbx_description
1 polymer ?
#
loop_
_entity_poly.entity_id
_entity_poly.type
_entity_poly.pdbx_seq_one_letter_code
_entity_poly.pdbx_strand_id
1 'polypeptide(L)'
;MSADGGGGRAYRITGTVLDAHGDPVPGVAVAIADGPGPFPDIAALTGADGRFSLSVSTEGVYTVQGTAADGRSARASVEVSAGGTPPASAELRLG
;
A
#
# COMPACT_ATOMS: atom_id res chain seq x y z
N MET A 1 -19.74 3.56 -32.42
CA MET A 1 -18.49 2.91 -32.00
C MET A 1 -18.11 3.54 -30.66
N SER A 2 -18.65 3.01 -29.56
CA SER A 2 -18.39 3.56 -28.23
C SER A 2 -17.04 3.02 -27.76
N ALA A 3 -15.99 3.76 -28.07
CA ALA A 3 -14.72 3.62 -27.38
C ALA A 3 -14.77 4.51 -26.14
N ASP A 4 -15.65 4.18 -25.18
CA ASP A 4 -15.46 4.69 -23.83
C ASP A 4 -14.43 3.76 -23.19
N GLY A 5 -13.17 4.01 -23.56
CA GLY A 5 -12.03 3.40 -22.91
C GLY A 5 -12.11 3.80 -21.45
N GLY A 6 -12.66 2.92 -20.62
CA GLY A 6 -12.62 3.03 -19.17
C GLY A 6 -11.16 3.03 -18.74
N GLY A 7 -10.53 4.20 -18.81
CA GLY A 7 -9.30 4.51 -18.11
C GLY A 7 -9.66 4.48 -16.63
N GLY A 8 -9.73 3.27 -16.07
CA GLY A 8 -10.01 3.05 -14.67
C GLY A 8 -9.05 3.92 -13.89
N ARG A 9 -9.57 4.84 -13.09
CA ARG A 9 -8.77 5.72 -12.25
C ARG A 9 -7.92 4.83 -11.34
N ALA A 10 -6.63 4.72 -11.65
CA ALA A 10 -5.69 3.99 -10.82
C ALA A 10 -5.16 4.96 -9.77
N TYR A 11 -5.49 4.69 -8.51
CA TYR A 11 -4.91 5.37 -7.37
C TYR A 11 -3.67 4.64 -6.90
N ARG A 12 -2.73 5.41 -6.35
CA ARG A 12 -1.48 4.88 -5.83
C ARG A 12 -1.42 5.06 -4.32
N ILE A 13 -1.25 3.95 -3.63
CA ILE A 13 -0.88 3.91 -2.23
C ILE A 13 0.64 3.84 -2.18
N THR A 14 1.25 4.70 -1.39
CA THR A 14 2.68 4.63 -1.07
C THR A 14 2.86 4.54 0.43
N GLY A 15 4.00 4.09 0.87
CA GLY A 15 4.27 4.05 2.30
C GLY A 15 5.66 3.60 2.62
N THR A 16 5.99 3.62 3.90
CA THR A 16 7.29 3.20 4.41
C THR A 16 7.08 2.20 5.54
N VAL A 17 7.88 1.14 5.53
CA VAL A 17 7.98 0.19 6.63
C VAL A 17 9.19 0.56 7.48
N LEU A 18 8.93 0.75 8.77
CA LEU A 18 9.91 1.10 9.78
C LEU A 18 9.91 0.02 10.87
N ASP A 19 11.03 -0.18 11.55
CA ASP A 19 11.08 -1.00 12.76
C ASP A 19 10.74 -0.18 14.02
N ALA A 20 10.87 -0.81 15.19
CA ALA A 20 10.65 -0.17 16.49
C ALA A 20 11.63 0.98 16.79
N HIS A 21 12.79 1.02 16.14
CA HIS A 21 13.80 2.07 16.25
C HIS A 21 13.54 3.22 15.27
N GLY A 22 12.62 3.03 14.32
CA GLY A 22 12.34 3.99 13.25
C GLY A 22 13.24 3.80 12.03
N ASP A 23 13.98 2.70 11.95
CA ASP A 23 14.84 2.38 10.83
C ASP A 23 14.04 1.73 9.69
N PRO A 24 14.25 2.12 8.42
CA PRO A 24 13.55 1.54 7.30
C PRO A 24 13.93 0.07 7.08
N VAL A 25 12.92 -0.78 6.92
CA VAL A 25 13.12 -2.23 6.76
C VAL A 25 12.90 -2.65 5.30
N PRO A 26 13.95 -3.09 4.58
CA PRO A 26 13.83 -3.58 3.21
C PRO A 26 13.34 -5.03 3.15
N GLY A 27 12.80 -5.42 1.99
CA GLY A 27 12.38 -6.81 1.73
C GLY A 27 11.12 -7.25 2.49
N VAL A 28 10.32 -6.31 2.99
CA VAL A 28 9.04 -6.58 3.66
C VAL A 28 7.98 -6.78 2.59
N ALA A 29 7.24 -7.88 2.66
CA ALA A 29 6.12 -8.17 1.78
C ALA A 29 4.90 -7.37 2.22
N VAL A 30 4.50 -6.38 1.42
CA VAL A 30 3.36 -5.50 1.69
C VAL A 30 2.21 -5.85 0.75
N ALA A 31 1.08 -6.24 1.31
CA ALA A 31 -0.15 -6.57 0.59
C ALA A 31 -1.33 -5.77 1.14
N ILE A 32 -2.41 -5.69 0.37
CA ILE A 32 -3.68 -5.14 0.84
C ILE A 32 -4.43 -6.28 1.53
N ALA A 33 -4.73 -6.11 2.81
CA ALA A 33 -5.48 -7.08 3.61
C ALA A 33 -6.99 -6.85 3.54
N ASP A 34 -7.43 -5.61 3.35
CA ASP A 34 -8.85 -5.25 3.26
C ASP A 34 -9.05 -3.93 2.48
N GLY A 35 -10.22 -3.74 1.87
CA GLY A 35 -10.56 -2.52 1.15
C GLY A 35 -11.94 -2.54 0.48
N PRO A 36 -12.42 -1.38 0.00
CA PRO A 36 -13.78 -1.18 -0.51
C PRO A 36 -14.02 -1.75 -1.92
N GLY A 37 -12.99 -2.26 -2.58
CA GLY A 37 -13.05 -2.69 -3.98
C GLY A 37 -11.97 -3.71 -4.32
N PRO A 38 -11.89 -4.16 -5.58
CA PRO A 38 -10.89 -5.13 -6.01
C PRO A 38 -9.48 -4.55 -5.85
N PHE A 39 -8.60 -5.32 -5.21
CA PHE A 39 -7.18 -5.01 -5.06
C PHE A 39 -6.34 -6.19 -5.56
N PRO A 40 -5.10 -5.95 -6.01
CA PRO A 40 -4.22 -7.04 -6.42
C PRO A 40 -3.88 -7.94 -5.23
N ASP A 41 -3.90 -9.25 -5.46
CA ASP A 41 -3.42 -10.27 -4.50
C ASP A 41 -1.88 -10.42 -4.54
N ILE A 42 -1.19 -9.42 -5.08
CA ILE A 42 0.26 -9.39 -5.23
C ILE A 42 0.83 -8.55 -4.11
N ALA A 43 1.77 -9.12 -3.35
CA ALA A 43 2.56 -8.36 -2.38
C ALA A 43 3.67 -7.58 -3.10
N ALA A 44 3.82 -6.31 -2.77
CA ALA A 44 4.97 -5.49 -3.13
C ALA A 44 6.07 -5.65 -2.08
N LEU A 45 7.32 -5.85 -2.50
CA LEU A 45 8.46 -5.84 -1.58
C LEU A 45 8.94 -4.41 -1.33
N THR A 46 9.24 -4.07 -0.07
CA THR A 46 9.86 -2.79 0.25
C THR A 46 11.28 -2.70 -0.31
N GLY A 47 11.64 -1.51 -0.81
CA GLY A 47 12.98 -1.18 -1.26
C GLY A 47 13.98 -1.02 -0.11
N ALA A 48 15.23 -0.72 -0.46
CA ALA A 48 16.32 -0.44 0.50
C ALA A 48 16.00 0.72 1.47
N ASP A 49 15.11 1.62 1.05
CA ASP A 49 14.57 2.75 1.81
C ASP A 49 13.32 2.41 2.63
N GLY A 50 12.94 1.12 2.70
CA GLY A 50 11.73 0.66 3.39
C GLY A 50 10.44 1.07 2.67
N ARG A 51 10.52 1.68 1.49
CA ARG A 51 9.36 2.22 0.78
C ARG A 51 8.66 1.16 -0.06
N PHE A 52 7.34 1.21 -0.11
CA PHE A 52 6.51 0.40 -1.01
C PHE A 52 5.54 1.27 -1.82
N SER A 53 5.02 0.69 -2.90
CA SER A 53 3.94 1.29 -3.67
C SER A 53 3.00 0.23 -4.21
N LEU A 54 1.70 0.46 -3.99
CA LEU A 54 0.60 -0.38 -4.43
C LEU A 54 -0.35 0.47 -5.30
N SER A 55 -1.03 -0.17 -6.24
CA SER A 55 -2.01 0.49 -7.11
C SER A 55 -3.39 -0.12 -6.89
N VAL A 56 -4.40 0.72 -6.74
CA VAL A 56 -5.80 0.33 -6.53
C VAL A 56 -6.69 1.06 -7.53
N SER A 57 -7.85 0.51 -7.87
CA SER A 57 -8.77 1.08 -8.87
C SER A 57 -10.01 1.73 -8.25
N THR A 58 -10.13 1.68 -6.92
CA THR A 58 -11.28 2.21 -6.18
C THR A 58 -10.78 3.15 -5.09
N GLU A 59 -11.57 4.17 -4.78
CA GLU A 59 -11.32 5.07 -3.66
C GLU A 59 -11.96 4.53 -2.37
N GLY A 60 -11.44 4.97 -1.24
CA GLY A 60 -11.90 4.62 0.10
C GLY A 60 -10.76 4.11 0.98
N VAL A 61 -11.11 3.45 2.08
CA VAL A 61 -10.16 3.08 3.13
C VAL A 61 -9.62 1.68 2.87
N TYR A 62 -8.31 1.58 2.64
CA TYR A 62 -7.61 0.33 2.47
C TYR A 62 -6.82 -0.01 3.73
N THR A 63 -6.75 -1.29 4.08
CA THR A 63 -5.84 -1.80 5.10
C THR A 63 -4.66 -2.48 4.42
N VAL A 64 -3.47 -1.94 4.60
CA VAL A 64 -2.22 -2.57 4.15
C VAL A 64 -1.63 -3.39 5.29
N GLN A 65 -1.08 -4.54 4.95
CA GLN A 65 -0.34 -5.42 5.86
C GLN A 65 1.07 -5.62 5.33
N GLY A 66 2.07 -5.32 6.15
CA GLY A 66 3.46 -5.67 5.89
C GLY A 66 3.84 -6.91 6.68
N THR A 67 4.50 -7.87 6.04
CA THR A 67 5.05 -9.07 6.66
C THR A 67 6.55 -9.15 6.35
N ALA A 68 7.36 -9.09 7.39
CA ALA A 68 8.80 -9.21 7.29
C ALA A 68 9.23 -10.68 7.15
N ALA A 69 10.42 -10.90 6.60
CA ALA A 69 10.96 -12.24 6.39
C ALA A 69 11.19 -13.04 7.68
N ASP A 70 11.32 -12.35 8.82
CA ASP A 70 11.45 -12.95 10.15
C ASP A 70 10.09 -13.32 10.81
N GLY A 71 8.98 -13.11 10.10
CA GLY A 71 7.63 -13.43 10.56
C GLY A 71 6.92 -12.30 11.31
N ARG A 72 7.58 -11.16 11.54
CA ARG A 72 6.91 -9.98 12.09
C ARG A 72 5.92 -9.42 11.09
N SER A 73 4.80 -8.87 11.58
CA SER A 73 3.84 -8.20 10.70
C SER A 73 3.25 -6.97 11.34
N ALA A 74 2.87 -6.02 10.49
CA ALA A 74 2.27 -4.75 10.85
C ALA A 74 1.08 -4.46 9.94
N ARG A 75 0.14 -3.63 10.40
CA ARG A 75 -1.01 -3.19 9.60
C ARG A 75 -1.21 -1.69 9.74
N ALA A 76 -1.65 -1.06 8.66
CA ALA A 76 -1.99 0.35 8.63
C ALA A 76 -3.20 0.58 7.74
N SER A 77 -4.07 1.51 8.13
CA SER A 77 -5.18 1.97 7.30
C SER A 77 -4.76 3.22 6.52
N VAL A 78 -5.22 3.30 5.28
CA VAL A 78 -4.92 4.41 4.38
C VAL A 78 -6.17 4.78 3.60
N GLU A 79 -6.53 6.06 3.64
CA GLU A 79 -7.66 6.58 2.87
C GLU A 79 -7.17 7.04 1.50
N VAL A 80 -7.72 6.43 0.46
CA VAL A 80 -7.47 6.77 -0.93
C VAL A 80 -8.63 7.62 -1.44
N SER A 81 -8.36 8.84 -1.89
CA SER A 81 -9.37 9.73 -2.46
C SER A 81 -8.88 10.34 -3.77
N ALA A 82 -9.79 10.50 -4.74
CA ALA A 82 -9.49 11.11 -6.04
C ALA A 82 -9.03 12.58 -5.97
N GLY A 83 -9.32 13.27 -4.85
CA GLY A 83 -8.95 14.66 -4.63
C GLY A 83 -7.58 14.87 -4.00
N GLY A 84 -6.91 13.80 -3.55
CA GLY A 84 -5.65 13.88 -2.80
C GLY A 84 -4.42 13.73 -3.68
N THR A 85 -3.80 14.84 -4.05
CA THR A 85 -2.36 14.86 -4.34
C THR A 85 -1.71 15.52 -3.12
N PRO A 86 -0.79 14.86 -2.38
CA PRO A 86 0.05 13.70 -2.73
C PRO A 86 -0.65 12.33 -2.63
N PRO A 87 -0.06 11.26 -3.21
CA PRO A 87 -0.57 9.90 -3.10
C PRO A 87 -0.78 9.48 -1.65
N ALA A 88 -1.79 8.64 -1.42
CA ALA A 88 -2.14 8.20 -0.08
C ALA A 88 -0.93 7.49 0.57
N SER A 89 -0.56 7.95 1.77
CA SER A 89 0.63 7.48 2.49
C SER A 89 0.27 6.61 3.68
N ALA A 90 0.90 5.44 3.79
CA ALA A 90 0.76 4.55 4.94
C ALA A 90 2.12 4.33 5.62
N GLU A 91 2.13 4.24 6.95
CA GLU A 91 3.32 3.89 7.73
C GLU A 91 3.06 2.57 8.44
N LEU A 92 3.93 1.59 8.18
CA LEU A 92 3.88 0.26 8.80
C LEU A 92 5.02 0.14 9.80
N ARG A 93 4.71 -0.13 11.06
CA ARG A 93 5.73 -0.30 12.11
C ARG A 93 5.83 -1.76 12.54
N LEU A 94 6.98 -2.37 12.27
CA LEU A 94 7.32 -3.70 12.74
C LEU A 94 7.85 -3.59 14.18
N GLY A 95 7.21 -4.31 15.10
CA GLY A 95 7.58 -4.35 16.52
C GLY A 95 8.74 -5.27 16.84
#